data_AF-A0A6V7IK89-F1
#
_entry.id   AF-A0A6V7IK89-F1
#
_cell.length_a   1.000
_cell.length_b   1.000
_cell.length_c   1.000
_cell.angle_alpha   90.00
_cell.angle_beta   90.00
_cell.angle_gamma   90.00
#
_symmetry.space_group_name_H-M   'P 1'
#
loop_
_entity.id
_entity.type
_entity.pdbx_description
1 polymer ?
#
loop_
_entity_poly.entity_id
_entity_poly.type
_entity_poly.pdbx_seq_one_letter_code
_entity_poly.pdbx_strand_id
1 'polypeptide(L)' 'HVREAGGVCIADEVQVGFGRVGSHMWAFQLYGDDVVPDIVTIGKPMGNGHPVAAVVTTQEIAASFKATGLEYFNT' A
#
# COMPACT_ATOMS: atom_id res chain seq x y z
N HIS A 1 -4.50 9.55 16.33
CA HIS A 1 -3.84 8.59 17.26
C HIS A 1 -2.57 7.95 16.69
N VAL A 2 -2.64 7.08 15.67
CA VAL A 2 -1.43 6.38 15.15
C VAL A 2 -0.39 7.38 14.62
N ARG A 3 -0.80 8.29 13.73
CA ARG A 3 0.10 9.31 13.16
C ARG A 3 0.65 10.29 14.20
N GLU A 4 -0.17 10.64 15.20
CA GLU A 4 0.25 11.50 16.32
C GLU A 4 1.35 10.86 17.17
N ALA A 5 1.39 9.52 17.23
CA ALA A 5 2.44 8.75 17.89
C ALA A 5 3.66 8.46 16.98
N GLY A 6 3.71 9.01 15.76
CA GLY A 6 4.75 8.74 14.78
C GLY A 6 4.62 7.40 14.05
N GLY A 7 3.47 6.73 14.17
CA GLY A 7 3.17 5.51 13.42
C GLY A 7 2.60 5.79 12.03
N VAL A 8 2.54 4.74 11.19
CA VAL A 8 1.99 4.78 9.83
C VAL A 8 0.76 3.88 9.69
N CYS A 9 -0.14 4.25 8.78
CA CYS A 9 -1.31 3.46 8.40
C CYS A 9 -1.00 2.59 7.17
N ILE A 10 -1.21 1.28 7.31
CA ILE A 10 -1.06 0.31 6.21
C ILE A 10 -2.44 -0.21 5.82
N ALA A 11 -2.83 -0.02 4.57
CA ALA A 11 -4.01 -0.65 3.99
C ALA A 11 -3.60 -1.93 3.24
N ASP A 12 -4.12 -3.06 3.69
CA ASP A 12 -3.93 -4.34 3.00
C ASP A 12 -4.99 -4.53 1.92
N GLU A 13 -4.59 -4.31 0.66
CA GLU A 13 -5.46 -4.41 -0.52
C GLU A 13 -5.18 -5.70 -1.31
N VAL A 14 -4.48 -6.68 -0.73
CA VAL A 14 -4.09 -7.93 -1.41
C VAL A 14 -5.31 -8.69 -1.96
N GLN A 15 -6.44 -8.65 -1.25
CA GLN A 15 -7.67 -9.35 -1.63
C GLN A 15 -8.77 -8.43 -2.16
N VAL A 16 -8.77 -7.17 -1.71
CA VAL A 16 -9.92 -6.26 -1.84
C VAL A 16 -9.65 -5.05 -2.75
N GLY A 17 -8.44 -4.92 -3.29
CA GLY A 17 -8.11 -3.92 -4.31
C GLY A 17 -8.68 -4.26 -5.69
N PHE A 18 -8.29 -3.46 -6.70
CA PHE A 18 -8.68 -3.62 -8.11
C PHE A 18 -10.19 -3.71 -8.33
N GLY A 19 -10.97 -2.82 -7.72
CA GLY A 19 -12.40 -2.72 -8.01
C GLY A 19 -13.26 -3.80 -7.35
N ARG A 20 -12.71 -4.65 -6.46
CA ARG A 20 -13.46 -5.73 -5.80
C ARG A 20 -14.72 -5.24 -5.08
N VAL A 21 -14.66 -4.03 -4.53
CA VAL A 21 -15.78 -3.39 -3.80
C VAL A 21 -16.81 -2.73 -4.73
N GLY A 22 -16.57 -2.72 -6.04
CA GLY A 22 -17.49 -2.23 -7.07
C GLY A 22 -17.49 -0.72 -7.24
N SER A 23 -17.73 0.04 -6.17
CA SER A 23 -17.86 1.50 -6.23
C SER A 23 -16.53 2.24 -6.37
N HIS A 24 -15.40 1.63 -6.02
CA HIS A 24 -14.09 2.25 -5.97
C HIS A 24 -13.00 1.30 -6.43
N MET A 25 -11.85 1.85 -6.85
CA MET A 25 -10.68 1.07 -7.24
C MET A 25 -10.03 0.37 -6.04
N TRP A 26 -9.99 1.05 -4.89
CA TRP A 26 -9.38 0.55 -3.65
C TRP A 26 -10.41 0.52 -2.52
N ALA A 27 -10.35 -0.50 -1.67
CA ALA A 27 -11.33 -0.67 -0.60
C ALA A 27 -11.23 0.42 0.47
N PHE A 28 -10.04 0.95 0.75
CA PHE A 28 -9.88 2.03 1.73
C PHE A 28 -10.68 3.30 1.38
N GLN A 29 -11.01 3.52 0.10
CA GLN A 29 -11.78 4.68 -0.35
C GLN A 29 -13.24 4.64 0.12
N LEU A 30 -13.75 3.47 0.51
CA LEU A 30 -15.10 3.34 1.09
C LEU A 30 -15.28 4.13 2.39
N TYR A 31 -14.19 4.49 3.06
CA TYR A 31 -14.20 5.23 4.32
C TYR A 31 -14.14 6.76 4.14
N GLY A 32 -14.00 7.25 2.91
CA GLY A 32 -13.97 8.68 2.59
C GLY A 32 -12.90 9.04 1.55
N ASP A 33 -13.14 10.09 0.76
CA ASP A 33 -12.20 10.58 -0.26
C ASP A 33 -10.89 11.14 0.34
N ASP A 34 -10.93 11.55 1.61
CA ASP A 34 -9.81 12.06 2.39
C ASP A 34 -9.01 10.94 3.11
N VAL A 35 -9.46 9.69 3.01
CA VAL A 35 -8.75 8.54 3.58
C VAL A 35 -7.62 8.11 2.66
N VAL A 36 -6.40 8.53 3.02
CA VAL A 36 -5.17 8.18 2.29
C VAL A 36 -4.23 7.43 3.23
N PRO A 37 -4.04 6.11 3.07
CA PRO A 37 -3.05 5.32 3.82
C PRO A 37 -1.62 5.74 3.49
N ASP A 38 -0.69 5.50 4.42
CA ASP A 38 0.73 5.82 4.22
C ASP A 38 1.44 4.71 3.40
N ILE A 39 0.91 3.48 3.48
CA ILE A 39 1.37 2.30 2.74
C ILE A 39 0.15 1.51 2.25
N VAL A 40 0.21 1.00 1.02
CA VAL A 40 -0.77 0.07 0.45
C VAL A 40 -0.05 -1.20 -0.01
N THR A 41 -0.53 -2.36 0.42
CA THR A 41 -0.02 -3.66 -0.07
C THR A 41 -0.94 -4.21 -1.16
N ILE A 42 -0.35 -4.73 -2.22
CA ILE A 42 -1.03 -5.22 -3.41
C ILE A 42 -0.50 -6.61 -3.73
N GLY A 43 -1.38 -7.56 -4.04
CA GLY A 43 -1.00 -8.96 -4.28
C GLY A 43 -1.37 -9.49 -5.66
N LYS A 44 -1.42 -10.83 -5.73
CA LYS A 44 -1.66 -11.64 -6.93
C LYS A 44 -2.80 -11.16 -7.86
N PRO A 45 -3.92 -10.59 -7.37
CA PRO A 45 -4.94 -10.05 -8.27
C PRO A 45 -4.39 -9.03 -9.29
N MET A 46 -3.32 -8.28 -8.96
CA MET A 46 -2.70 -7.32 -9.88
C MET A 46 -2.13 -7.97 -11.15
N GLY A 47 -1.66 -9.21 -11.02
CA GLY A 47 -1.08 -10.00 -12.10
C GLY A 47 -2.04 -11.02 -12.68
N ASN A 48 -3.34 -10.90 -12.41
CA ASN A 48 -4.34 -11.89 -12.79
C ASN A 48 -3.96 -13.32 -12.37
N GLY A 49 -3.41 -13.48 -11.15
CA GLY A 49 -2.96 -14.75 -10.60
C GLY A 49 -1.49 -15.09 -10.86
N HIS A 50 -0.80 -14.35 -11.73
CA HIS A 50 0.66 -14.45 -11.86
C HIS A 50 1.34 -14.08 -10.53
N PRO A 51 2.49 -14.70 -10.17
CA PRO A 51 3.23 -14.38 -8.94
C PRO A 51 3.88 -12.99 -8.98
N VAL A 52 3.06 -11.96 -8.81
CA VAL A 52 3.50 -10.57 -8.71
C VAL A 52 2.69 -9.87 -7.61
N ALA A 53 3.37 -9.01 -6.87
CA ALA A 53 2.86 -8.21 -5.78
C ALA A 53 3.60 -6.87 -5.77
N ALA A 54 3.05 -5.87 -5.10
CA ALA A 54 3.67 -4.56 -4.95
C ALA A 54 3.33 -3.95 -3.59
N VAL A 55 4.19 -3.02 -3.17
CA VAL A 55 3.92 -2.11 -2.04
C VAL A 55 4.04 -0.69 -2.58
N VAL A 56 3.04 0.14 -2.30
CA VAL A 56 3.02 1.56 -2.67
C VAL A 56 3.12 2.37 -1.38
N THR A 57 3.96 3.40 -1.38
CA THR A 57 4.14 4.28 -0.21
C THR A 57 4.52 5.70 -0.62
N THR A 58 4.59 6.61 0.34
CA THR A 58 4.97 8.00 0.13
C THR A 58 6.48 8.13 -0.17
N GLN A 59 6.86 9.23 -0.80
CA GLN A 59 8.27 9.53 -1.08
C GLN A 59 9.09 9.64 0.20
N GLU A 60 8.50 10.15 1.28
CA GLU A 60 9.15 10.28 2.59
C GLU A 60 9.52 8.90 3.17
N ILE A 61 8.60 7.94 3.15
CA ILE A 61 8.84 6.58 3.64
C ILE A 61 9.83 5.85 2.71
N ALA A 62 9.70 6.02 1.39
CA ALA A 62 10.65 5.44 0.44
C ALA A 62 12.07 6.01 0.64
N ALA A 63 12.20 7.31 0.91
CA ALA A 63 13.48 7.96 1.17
C ALA A 63 14.11 7.51 2.49
N SER A 64 13.30 7.30 3.54
CA SER A 64 13.81 6.80 4.82
C SER A 64 14.31 5.35 4.71
N PHE A 65 13.60 4.50 3.94
CA PHE A 65 14.06 3.15 3.61
C PHE A 65 15.35 3.19 2.78
N LYS A 66 15.43 4.10 1.78
CA LYS A 66 16.65 4.30 1.00
C LYS A 66 17.85 4.65 1.86
N ALA A 67 17.67 5.53 2.84
CA ALA A 67 18.72 5.96 3.75
C ALA A 67 19.31 4.82 4.61
N THR A 68 18.63 3.67 4.74
CA THR A 68 19.19 2.49 5.43
C THR A 68 20.22 1.73 4.58
N GLY A 69 20.37 2.06 3.28
CA GLY A 69 21.27 1.39 2.35
C GLY A 69 20.78 0.03 1.83
N LEU A 70 19.52 -0.34 2.13
CA LEU A 70 18.91 -1.63 1.76
C LEU A 70 17.87 -1.48 0.63
N GLU A 71 17.95 -0.41 -0.15
CA GLU A 71 16.97 -0.03 -1.18
C GLU A 71 16.81 -1.05 -2.30
N TYR A 72 17.78 -1.95 -2.48
CA TYR A 72 17.76 -2.96 -3.52
C TYR A 72 18.21 -4.30 -2.94
N PHE A 73 17.39 -5.32 -3.21
CA PHE A 73 17.68 -6.70 -2.87
C PHE A 73 17.20 -7.59 -4.02
N ASN A 74 18.06 -8.50 -4.46
CA ASN A 74 17.71 -9.60 -5.34
C ASN A 74 18.39 -10.87 -4.83
N THR A 75 17.81 -12.02 -5.16
CA THR A 75 18.48 -13.32 -5.03
C THR A 75 19.21 -13.66 -6.32
#